data_AF-A0A9C9N0C0-F1
#
_entry.id   AF-A0A9C9N0C0-F1
#
_cell.length_a   1.000
_cell.length_b   1.000
_cell.length_c   1.000
_cell.angle_alpha   90.00
_cell.angle_beta   90.00
_cell.angle_gamma   90.00
#
_symmetry.space_group_name_H-M   'P 1'
#
loop_
_entity.id
_entity.type
_entity.pdbx_description
1 polymer ?
#
loop_
_entity_poly.entity_id
_entity_poly.type
_entity_poly.pdbx_seq_one_letter_code
_entity_poly.pdbx_strand_id
1 'polypeptide(L)'
;MSVQPTKSKPTSTKDDFNFNSLKTMILESGVWEHLNELRKRIVYAVIGLAITTAASFIFTEQILAFLAQPAGGIGALQAIHVTETIEAYMRISLMSGLIFALPWISYQVLAFVLPGLEAHEKKWVYMGIPAITVLFLSGVIFTYYIMLPAAIPFLLQFLGINTVPQVSDYVNFVTSLMFWVGVAFQMPLIAFVLAKLRILKAVHLSSQWRIAIVAIAVAAAVITPTGDPINMGLLMLPLSVLYGLSILLAWLARRNETD
;
A
#
# COMPACT_ATOMS: atom_id res chain seq x y z
N MET A 1 29.66 -76.22 43.27
CA MET A 1 29.89 -75.92 41.85
C MET A 1 28.67 -75.17 41.34
N SER A 2 28.56 -73.85 41.51
CA SER A 2 29.27 -72.73 40.85
C SER A 2 28.77 -72.41 39.43
N VAL A 3 28.23 -71.19 39.30
CA VAL A 3 28.28 -70.26 38.13
C VAL A 3 26.98 -70.02 37.32
N GLN A 4 26.27 -68.97 37.75
CA GLN A 4 25.72 -67.78 37.05
C GLN A 4 24.58 -67.85 35.99
N PRO A 5 23.68 -66.84 36.01
CA PRO A 5 22.58 -66.67 35.06
C PRO A 5 23.02 -65.95 33.77
N THR A 6 22.46 -66.36 32.63
CA THR A 6 22.57 -65.65 31.35
C THR A 6 21.76 -64.36 31.39
N LYS A 7 22.47 -63.22 31.38
CA LYS A 7 21.92 -61.89 31.17
C LYS A 7 21.36 -61.77 29.75
N SER A 8 20.05 -61.61 29.58
CA SER A 8 19.50 -60.95 28.38
C SER A 8 19.60 -59.43 28.58
N LYS A 9 20.36 -58.78 27.70
CA LYS A 9 20.53 -57.32 27.66
C LYS A 9 19.16 -56.64 27.50
N PRO A 10 18.92 -55.49 28.15
CA PRO A 10 17.82 -54.62 27.78
C PRO A 10 18.08 -54.12 26.35
N THR A 11 17.05 -54.24 25.50
CA THR A 11 16.98 -53.65 24.17
C THR A 11 17.18 -52.15 24.33
N SER A 12 18.35 -51.69 23.91
CA SER A 12 18.69 -50.27 23.82
C SER A 12 17.70 -49.63 22.83
N THR A 13 16.71 -48.92 23.37
CA THR A 13 16.05 -47.80 22.68
C THR A 13 17.17 -46.86 22.26
N LYS A 14 17.64 -47.01 21.03
CA LYS A 14 18.55 -46.05 20.42
C LYS A 14 17.68 -44.87 20.05
N ASP A 15 18.02 -43.75 20.66
CA ASP A 15 17.53 -42.44 20.33
C ASP A 15 17.86 -42.14 18.87
N ASP A 16 16.90 -42.39 17.99
CA ASP A 16 16.88 -41.88 16.63
C ASP A 16 16.48 -40.39 16.68
N PHE A 17 17.18 -39.59 17.51
CA PHE A 17 16.97 -38.15 17.61
C PHE A 17 17.57 -37.52 16.35
N ASN A 18 16.80 -37.57 15.27
CA ASN A 18 17.20 -37.10 13.97
C ASN A 18 17.32 -35.58 13.99
N PHE A 19 18.53 -35.04 13.83
CA PHE A 19 18.75 -33.60 13.78
C PHE A 19 17.88 -32.91 12.69
N ASN A 20 17.51 -33.63 11.64
CA ASN A 20 16.60 -33.12 10.62
C ASN A 20 15.16 -32.97 11.13
N SER A 21 14.68 -33.83 12.03
CA SER A 21 13.33 -33.70 12.61
C SER A 21 13.24 -32.54 13.61
N LEU A 22 14.31 -32.27 14.35
CA LEU A 22 14.45 -31.06 15.17
C LEU A 22 14.46 -29.78 14.32
N LYS A 23 15.22 -29.80 13.23
CA LYS A 23 15.28 -28.65 12.31
C LYS A 23 13.92 -28.39 11.65
N THR A 24 13.18 -29.42 11.27
CA THR A 24 11.81 -29.26 10.76
C THR A 24 10.85 -28.78 11.83
N MET A 25 10.92 -29.28 13.07
CA MET A 25 10.04 -28.79 14.16
C MET A 25 10.27 -27.33 14.52
N ILE A 26 11.53 -26.88 14.61
CA ILE A 26 11.87 -25.49 14.96
C ILE A 26 11.53 -24.53 13.81
N LEU A 27 11.73 -24.95 12.57
CA LEU A 27 11.34 -24.16 11.39
C LEU A 27 9.82 -24.10 11.23
N GLU A 28 9.11 -25.22 11.46
CA GLU A 28 7.66 -25.23 11.46
C GLU A 28 7.12 -24.30 12.56
N SER A 29 7.59 -24.40 13.80
CA SER A 29 7.09 -23.56 14.89
C SER A 29 7.26 -22.06 14.61
N GLY A 30 8.41 -21.65 14.06
CA GLY A 30 8.66 -20.25 13.70
C GLY A 30 7.79 -19.75 12.54
N VAL A 31 7.58 -20.55 11.50
CA VAL A 31 6.70 -20.19 10.37
C VAL A 31 5.24 -20.13 10.83
N TRP A 32 4.79 -21.09 11.64
CA TRP A 32 3.43 -21.09 12.20
C TRP A 32 3.18 -19.88 13.09
N GLU A 33 4.13 -19.49 13.93
CA GLU A 33 4.04 -18.29 14.75
C GLU A 33 3.94 -17.02 13.90
N HIS A 34 4.77 -16.88 12.86
CA HIS A 34 4.73 -15.73 11.96
C HIS A 34 3.41 -15.66 11.16
N LEU A 35 2.91 -16.80 10.67
CA LEU A 35 1.60 -16.86 9.99
C LEU A 35 0.44 -16.52 10.93
N ASN A 36 0.51 -16.96 12.18
CA ASN A 36 -0.52 -16.65 13.17
C ASN A 36 -0.52 -15.16 13.53
N GLU A 37 0.66 -14.53 13.59
CA GLU A 37 0.76 -13.08 13.73
C GLU A 37 0.17 -12.36 12.51
N LEU A 38 0.53 -12.76 11.27
CA LEU A 38 -0.03 -12.17 10.05
C LEU A 38 -1.56 -12.18 10.09
N ARG A 39 -2.15 -13.35 10.39
CA ARG A 39 -3.61 -13.50 10.50
C ARG A 39 -4.20 -12.52 11.51
N LYS A 40 -3.61 -12.43 12.71
CA LYS A 40 -4.08 -11.53 13.77
C LYS A 40 -4.01 -10.07 13.35
N ARG A 41 -2.91 -9.65 12.71
CA ARG A 41 -2.70 -8.27 12.24
C ARG A 41 -3.70 -7.91 11.13
N ILE A 42 -3.95 -8.83 10.19
CA ILE A 42 -4.95 -8.65 9.13
C ILE A 42 -6.34 -8.46 9.75
N VAL A 43 -6.74 -9.31 10.70
CA VAL A 43 -8.06 -9.18 11.37
C VAL A 43 -8.20 -7.82 12.06
N TYR A 44 -7.18 -7.36 12.79
CA TYR A 44 -7.22 -6.04 13.41
C TYR A 44 -7.22 -4.88 12.41
N ALA A 45 -6.51 -4.99 11.30
CA ALA A 45 -6.54 -4.00 10.23
C ALA A 45 -7.95 -3.92 9.60
N VAL A 46 -8.58 -5.06 9.34
CA VAL A 46 -9.94 -5.14 8.80
C VAL A 46 -10.98 -4.59 9.78
N ILE A 47 -10.87 -4.90 11.07
CA ILE A 47 -11.77 -4.35 12.10
C ILE A 47 -11.64 -2.82 12.15
N GLY A 48 -10.40 -2.30 12.16
CA GLY A 48 -10.16 -0.86 12.13
C GLY A 48 -10.76 -0.20 10.89
N LEU A 49 -10.55 -0.80 9.72
CA LEU A 49 -11.15 -0.34 8.47
C LEU A 49 -12.68 -0.37 8.49
N ALA A 50 -13.28 -1.42 9.05
CA ALA A 50 -14.74 -1.54 9.15
C ALA A 50 -15.32 -0.44 10.04
N ILE A 51 -14.67 -0.14 11.17
CA ILE A 51 -15.10 0.92 12.09
C ILE A 51 -15.00 2.29 11.42
N THR A 52 -13.88 2.61 10.77
CA THR A 52 -13.71 3.91 10.10
C THR A 52 -14.60 4.05 8.88
N THR A 53 -14.86 2.97 8.13
CA THR A 53 -15.81 2.95 7.03
C THR A 53 -17.24 3.20 7.53
N ALA A 54 -17.63 2.54 8.63
CA ALA A 54 -18.92 2.76 9.25
C ALA A 54 -19.10 4.22 9.72
N ALA A 55 -18.06 4.80 10.32
CA ALA A 55 -18.04 6.21 10.69
C ALA A 55 -18.08 7.15 9.47
N SER A 56 -17.47 6.75 8.35
CA SER A 56 -17.39 7.56 7.14
C SER A 56 -18.74 7.72 6.43
N PHE A 57 -19.70 6.80 6.66
CA PHE A 57 -21.07 6.96 6.14
C PHE A 57 -21.72 8.28 6.53
N ILE A 58 -21.36 8.85 7.68
CA ILE A 58 -21.90 10.14 8.15
C ILE A 58 -21.48 11.30 7.23
N PHE A 59 -20.30 11.18 6.60
CA PHE A 59 -19.68 12.26 5.82
C PHE A 59 -19.69 12.00 4.31
N THR A 60 -20.16 10.83 3.86
CA THR A 60 -20.09 10.42 2.45
C THR A 60 -20.71 11.43 1.48
N GLU A 61 -21.88 12.00 1.80
CA GLU A 61 -22.53 12.99 0.94
C GLU A 61 -21.70 14.28 0.80
N GLN A 62 -21.09 14.73 1.91
CA GLN A 62 -20.22 15.91 1.94
C GLN A 62 -18.95 15.66 1.13
N ILE A 63 -18.38 14.46 1.25
CA ILE A 63 -17.21 14.04 0.48
C ILE A 63 -17.57 13.96 -1.00
N LEU A 64 -18.73 13.40 -1.38
CA LEU A 64 -19.18 13.39 -2.76
C LEU A 64 -19.33 14.81 -3.32
N ALA A 65 -19.95 15.71 -2.56
CA ALA A 65 -20.09 17.11 -2.96
C ALA A 65 -18.73 17.78 -3.22
N PHE A 66 -17.76 17.51 -2.35
CA PHE A 66 -16.39 18.00 -2.49
C PHE A 66 -15.67 17.38 -3.69
N LEU A 67 -15.78 16.05 -3.86
CA LEU A 67 -15.17 15.33 -4.97
C LEU A 67 -15.78 15.72 -6.31
N ALA A 68 -17.03 16.15 -6.37
CA ALA A 68 -17.70 16.56 -7.62
C ALA A 68 -17.29 17.97 -8.09
N GLN A 69 -16.65 18.81 -7.26
CA GLN A 69 -16.30 20.18 -7.64
C GLN A 69 -15.44 20.29 -8.91
N PRO A 70 -14.40 19.46 -9.14
CA PRO A 70 -13.61 19.50 -10.37
C PRO A 70 -14.42 19.21 -11.65
N ALA A 71 -15.56 18.52 -11.54
CA ALA A 71 -16.48 18.25 -12.64
C ALA A 71 -17.56 19.34 -12.84
N GLY A 72 -17.58 20.37 -12.00
CA GLY A 72 -18.65 21.39 -12.00
C GLY A 72 -19.71 21.17 -10.91
N GLY A 73 -19.47 20.27 -9.96
CA GLY A 73 -20.36 19.96 -8.84
C GLY A 73 -21.30 18.79 -9.11
N ILE A 74 -22.13 18.45 -8.11
CA ILE A 74 -23.03 17.27 -8.20
C ILE A 74 -24.01 17.40 -9.38
N GLY A 75 -24.50 18.60 -9.67
CA GLY A 75 -25.45 18.84 -10.77
C GLY A 75 -24.88 18.61 -12.16
N ALA A 76 -23.56 18.49 -12.30
CA ALA A 76 -22.90 18.17 -13.57
C ALA A 76 -22.79 16.65 -13.81
N LEU A 77 -23.08 15.82 -12.80
CA LEU A 77 -23.04 14.37 -12.90
C LEU A 77 -24.45 13.83 -13.21
N GLN A 78 -24.51 12.80 -14.06
CA GLN A 78 -25.76 12.11 -14.38
C GLN A 78 -25.71 10.66 -13.92
N ALA A 79 -26.76 10.18 -13.24
CA ALA A 79 -26.94 8.76 -12.97
C ALA A 79 -27.77 8.15 -14.10
N ILE A 80 -27.26 7.10 -14.74
CA ILE A 80 -27.97 6.40 -15.83
C ILE A 80 -28.72 5.19 -15.27
N HIS A 81 -28.07 4.41 -14.42
CA HIS A 81 -28.68 3.29 -13.71
C HIS A 81 -29.05 3.65 -12.27
N VAL A 82 -30.16 3.07 -11.79
CA VAL A 82 -30.73 3.32 -10.44
C VAL A 82 -29.74 2.94 -9.32
N THR A 83 -28.85 1.98 -9.57
CA THR A 83 -27.88 1.46 -8.59
C THR A 83 -26.57 2.24 -8.54
N GLU A 84 -26.28 3.12 -9.51
CA GLU A 84 -24.99 3.84 -9.59
C GLU A 84 -24.74 4.73 -8.38
N THR A 85 -25.78 5.39 -7.89
CA THR A 85 -25.68 6.27 -6.71
C THR A 85 -25.34 5.48 -5.46
N ILE A 86 -25.88 4.26 -5.32
CA ILE A 86 -25.57 3.34 -4.21
C ILE A 86 -24.13 2.85 -4.32
N GLU A 87 -23.68 2.44 -5.52
CA GLU A 87 -22.30 2.02 -5.74
C GLU A 87 -21.30 3.13 -5.41
N ALA A 88 -21.56 4.34 -5.94
CA ALA A 88 -20.75 5.51 -5.65
C ALA A 88 -20.70 5.82 -4.15
N TYR A 89 -21.84 5.78 -3.47
CA TYR A 89 -21.93 6.02 -2.03
C TYR A 89 -21.10 5.02 -1.22
N MET A 90 -21.23 3.72 -1.53
CA MET A 90 -20.48 2.66 -0.86
C MET A 90 -18.97 2.74 -1.14
N ARG A 91 -18.59 3.11 -2.37
CA ARG A 91 -17.19 3.28 -2.75
C ARG A 91 -16.55 4.47 -2.04
N ILE A 92 -17.26 5.60 -1.96
CA ILE A 92 -16.76 6.79 -1.26
C ILE A 92 -16.62 6.52 0.24
N SER A 93 -17.59 5.87 0.87
CA SER A 93 -17.52 5.54 2.30
C SER A 93 -16.35 4.60 2.60
N LEU A 94 -16.12 3.59 1.76
CA LEU A 94 -14.99 2.67 1.91
C LEU A 94 -13.64 3.38 1.73
N MET A 95 -13.52 4.24 0.72
CA MET A 95 -12.27 4.93 0.43
C MET A 95 -11.93 6.00 1.46
N SER A 96 -12.92 6.75 1.93
CA SER A 96 -12.72 7.69 3.05
C SER A 96 -12.42 6.95 4.36
N GLY A 97 -13.12 5.84 4.62
CA GLY A 97 -12.83 4.94 5.74
C GLY A 97 -11.40 4.42 5.71
N LEU A 98 -10.90 4.03 4.53
CA LEU A 98 -9.53 3.62 4.32
C LEU A 98 -8.53 4.75 4.65
N ILE A 99 -8.80 5.97 4.17
CA ILE A 99 -7.95 7.13 4.45
C ILE A 99 -7.87 7.40 5.95
N PHE A 100 -8.99 7.34 6.66
CA PHE A 100 -8.99 7.51 8.12
C PHE A 100 -8.35 6.33 8.86
N ALA A 101 -8.44 5.11 8.31
CA ALA A 101 -7.81 3.92 8.88
C ALA A 101 -6.31 3.85 8.60
N LEU A 102 -5.73 4.69 7.74
CA LEU A 102 -4.32 4.60 7.34
C LEU A 102 -3.35 4.49 8.52
N PRO A 103 -3.38 5.36 9.55
CA PRO A 103 -2.44 5.25 10.67
C PRO A 103 -2.53 3.89 11.37
N TRP A 104 -3.75 3.36 11.50
CA TRP A 104 -4.01 2.06 12.11
C TRP A 104 -3.54 0.90 11.22
N ILE A 105 -3.86 0.93 9.93
CA ILE A 105 -3.44 -0.09 8.96
C ILE A 105 -1.92 -0.10 8.86
N SER A 106 -1.28 1.06 8.73
CA SER A 106 0.17 1.19 8.69
C SER A 106 0.80 0.64 9.96
N TYR A 107 0.22 0.90 11.13
CA TYR A 107 0.68 0.29 12.38
C TYR A 107 0.60 -1.23 12.34
N GLN A 108 -0.51 -1.83 11.89
CA GLN A 108 -0.64 -3.30 11.86
C GLN A 108 0.30 -3.95 10.85
N VAL A 109 0.48 -3.34 9.67
CA VAL A 109 1.41 -3.81 8.63
C VAL A 109 2.85 -3.77 9.15
N LEU A 110 3.23 -2.67 9.81
CA LEU A 110 4.57 -2.53 10.37
C LEU A 110 4.78 -3.41 11.61
N ALA A 111 3.73 -3.61 12.42
CA ALA A 111 3.78 -4.45 13.60
C ALA A 111 4.00 -5.92 13.26
N PHE A 112 3.60 -6.37 12.08
CA PHE A 112 3.92 -7.71 11.56
C PHE A 112 5.42 -7.91 11.32
N VAL A 113 6.15 -6.84 10.99
CA VAL A 113 7.59 -6.88 10.70
C VAL A 113 8.43 -6.74 11.98
N LEU A 114 7.89 -6.09 13.03
CA LEU A 114 8.56 -5.86 14.32
C LEU A 114 9.22 -7.08 15.00
N PRO A 115 8.69 -8.32 14.93
CA PRO A 115 9.32 -9.47 15.59
C PRO A 115 10.72 -9.78 15.04
N GLY A 116 10.99 -9.43 13.77
CA GLY A 116 12.28 -9.65 13.12
C GLY A 116 13.29 -8.51 13.29
N LEU A 117 12.95 -7.42 14.00
CA LEU A 117 13.79 -6.22 14.12
C LEU A 117 14.46 -6.10 15.49
N GLU A 118 15.67 -5.53 15.47
CA GLU A 118 16.39 -5.20 16.71
C GLU A 118 15.71 -4.07 17.48
N ALA A 119 15.93 -4.01 18.80
CA ALA A 119 15.26 -3.04 19.68
C ALA A 119 15.46 -1.58 19.25
N HIS A 120 16.62 -1.25 18.67
CA HIS A 120 16.94 0.09 18.19
C HIS A 120 16.24 0.44 16.86
N GLU A 121 15.89 -0.57 16.04
CA GLU A 121 15.19 -0.42 14.76
C GLU A 121 13.68 -0.25 14.96
N LYS A 122 13.11 -0.84 16.02
CA LYS A 122 11.68 -0.70 16.36
C LYS A 122 11.25 0.76 16.49
N LYS A 123 12.12 1.63 17.02
CA LYS A 123 11.86 3.08 17.11
C LYS A 123 11.59 3.67 15.72
N TRP A 124 12.43 3.37 14.74
CA TRP A 124 12.27 3.87 13.36
C TRP A 124 10.95 3.44 12.72
N VAL A 125 10.49 2.23 13.04
CA VAL A 125 9.19 1.72 12.58
C VAL A 125 8.04 2.57 13.10
N TYR A 126 8.03 2.89 14.40
CA TYR A 126 6.99 3.75 14.98
C TYR A 126 7.02 5.18 14.44
N MET A 127 8.20 5.75 14.23
CA MET A 127 8.33 7.07 13.57
C MET A 127 7.92 7.04 12.09
N GLY A 128 7.93 5.87 11.45
CA GLY A 128 7.48 5.69 10.06
C GLY A 128 5.97 5.87 9.89
N ILE A 129 5.15 5.54 10.89
CA ILE A 129 3.67 5.61 10.80
C ILE A 129 3.15 7.03 10.47
N PRO A 130 3.55 8.09 11.20
CA PRO A 130 3.12 9.44 10.84
C PRO A 130 3.67 9.87 9.48
N ALA A 131 4.89 9.45 9.11
CA ALA A 131 5.45 9.74 7.78
C ALA A 131 4.62 9.09 6.67
N ILE A 132 4.24 7.82 6.80
CA ILE A 132 3.35 7.12 5.85
C ILE A 132 2.03 7.86 5.72
N THR A 133 1.42 8.23 6.85
CA THR A 133 0.12 8.92 6.86
C THR A 133 0.22 10.28 6.15
N VAL A 134 1.23 11.09 6.48
CA VAL A 134 1.44 12.41 5.87
C VAL A 134 1.74 12.28 4.38
N LEU A 135 2.60 11.35 3.96
CA LEU A 135 2.89 11.12 2.55
C LEU A 135 1.65 10.69 1.78
N PHE A 136 0.86 9.77 2.33
CA PHE A 136 -0.38 9.32 1.69
C PHE A 136 -1.34 10.48 1.52
N LEU A 137 -1.61 11.23 2.59
CA LEU A 137 -2.48 12.40 2.55
C LEU A 137 -1.96 13.45 1.57
N SER A 138 -0.64 13.67 1.49
CA SER A 138 -0.06 14.57 0.50
C SER A 138 -0.31 14.10 -0.93
N GLY A 139 -0.28 12.79 -1.19
CA GLY A 139 -0.64 12.22 -2.50
C GLY A 139 -2.12 12.37 -2.83
N VAL A 140 -3.00 12.18 -1.84
CA VAL A 140 -4.45 12.42 -1.97
C VAL A 140 -4.73 13.90 -2.30
N ILE A 141 -4.10 14.81 -1.56
CA ILE A 141 -4.22 16.26 -1.78
C ILE A 141 -3.66 16.64 -3.16
N PHE A 142 -2.47 16.14 -3.51
CA PHE A 142 -1.86 16.35 -4.83
C PHE A 142 -2.80 15.90 -5.96
N THR A 143 -3.43 14.73 -5.80
CA THR A 143 -4.37 14.21 -6.79
C THR A 143 -5.55 15.16 -6.96
N TYR A 144 -6.16 15.60 -5.86
CA TYR A 144 -7.35 16.45 -5.91
C TYR A 144 -7.06 17.84 -6.49
N TYR A 145 -5.97 18.49 -6.07
CA TYR A 145 -5.69 19.88 -6.44
C TYR A 145 -4.88 20.04 -7.72
N ILE A 146 -4.13 19.03 -8.15
CA ILE A 146 -3.23 19.14 -9.31
C ILE A 146 -3.66 18.19 -10.42
N MET A 147 -3.96 16.93 -10.12
CA MET A 147 -4.26 15.95 -11.16
C MET A 147 -5.69 16.05 -11.69
N LEU A 148 -6.70 16.10 -10.81
CA LEU A 148 -8.10 16.18 -11.25
C LEU A 148 -8.41 17.42 -12.11
N PRO A 149 -7.93 18.63 -11.77
CA PRO A 149 -8.18 19.82 -12.58
C PRO A 149 -7.49 19.76 -13.95
N ALA A 150 -6.47 18.92 -14.13
CA ALA A 150 -5.85 18.67 -15.42
C ALA A 150 -6.56 17.55 -16.20
N ALA A 151 -6.96 16.48 -15.52
CA ALA A 151 -7.56 15.29 -16.15
C ALA A 151 -9.03 15.49 -16.55
N ILE A 152 -9.85 16.06 -15.66
CA ILE A 152 -11.31 16.13 -15.85
C ILE A 152 -11.69 17.05 -17.02
N PRO A 153 -11.21 18.30 -17.13
CA PRO A 153 -11.56 19.15 -18.28
C PRO A 153 -11.10 18.55 -19.60
N PHE A 154 -9.91 17.91 -19.61
CA PHE A 154 -9.39 17.21 -20.76
C PHE A 154 -10.34 16.09 -21.22
N LEU A 155 -10.83 15.25 -20.30
CA LEU A 155 -11.79 14.18 -20.59
C LEU A 155 -13.15 14.73 -21.07
N LEU A 156 -13.66 15.77 -20.43
CA LEU A 156 -15.00 16.30 -20.72
C LEU A 156 -15.10 17.07 -22.03
N GLN A 157 -13.98 17.61 -22.51
CA GLN A 157 -13.91 18.45 -23.71
C GLN A 157 -13.08 17.80 -24.83
N PHE A 158 -12.74 16.52 -24.69
CA PHE A 158 -11.93 15.82 -25.67
C PHE A 158 -12.61 15.86 -27.05
N LEU A 159 -11.85 16.25 -28.08
CA LEU A 159 -12.35 16.46 -29.45
C LEU A 159 -13.46 17.51 -29.60
N GLY A 160 -13.67 18.38 -28.61
CA GLY A 160 -14.73 19.39 -28.62
C GLY A 160 -16.15 18.81 -28.45
N ILE A 161 -16.25 17.54 -28.01
CA ILE A 161 -17.53 16.89 -27.71
C ILE A 161 -17.84 17.13 -26.23
N ASN A 162 -18.97 17.77 -25.94
CA ASN A 162 -19.44 17.96 -24.57
C ASN A 162 -19.90 16.62 -23.99
N THR A 163 -19.08 16.04 -23.13
CA THR A 163 -19.37 14.77 -22.46
C THR A 163 -19.96 15.05 -21.08
N VAL A 164 -21.05 14.36 -20.72
CA VAL A 164 -21.61 14.39 -19.37
C VAL A 164 -21.13 13.14 -18.63
N PRO A 165 -20.38 13.28 -17.52
CA PRO A 165 -19.83 12.15 -16.80
C PRO A 165 -20.92 11.41 -16.00
N GLN A 166 -20.88 10.08 -16.05
CA GLN A 166 -21.70 9.23 -15.19
C GLN A 166 -21.19 9.27 -13.75
N VAL A 167 -22.10 9.18 -12.78
CA VAL A 167 -21.75 9.24 -11.35
C VAL A 167 -20.79 8.10 -10.97
N SER A 168 -21.10 6.87 -11.37
CA SER A 168 -20.28 5.68 -11.10
C SER A 168 -18.88 5.79 -11.69
N ASP A 169 -18.78 6.13 -12.97
CA ASP A 169 -17.50 6.26 -13.69
C ASP A 169 -16.63 7.35 -13.09
N TYR A 170 -17.22 8.52 -12.80
CA TYR A 170 -16.53 9.63 -12.18
C TYR A 170 -15.98 9.25 -10.80
N VAL A 171 -16.83 8.68 -9.94
CA VAL A 171 -16.42 8.30 -8.59
C VAL A 171 -15.39 7.18 -8.63
N ASN A 172 -15.53 6.19 -9.52
CA ASN A 172 -14.54 5.14 -9.72
C ASN A 172 -13.19 5.72 -10.15
N PHE A 173 -13.18 6.61 -11.14
CA PHE A 173 -11.97 7.28 -11.62
C PHE A 173 -11.28 8.07 -10.50
N VAL A 174 -12.01 8.98 -9.85
CA VAL A 174 -11.47 9.85 -8.80
C VAL A 174 -10.94 9.05 -7.62
N THR A 175 -11.73 8.12 -7.10
CA THR A 175 -11.33 7.34 -5.91
C THR A 175 -10.16 6.41 -6.19
N SER A 176 -10.15 5.75 -7.34
CA SER A 176 -9.04 4.86 -7.74
C SER A 176 -7.76 5.68 -7.94
N LEU A 177 -7.84 6.83 -8.62
CA LEU A 177 -6.70 7.69 -8.83
C LEU A 177 -6.13 8.20 -7.50
N MET A 178 -6.98 8.70 -6.59
CA MET A 178 -6.55 9.17 -5.27
C MET A 178 -5.89 8.07 -4.43
N PHE A 179 -6.45 6.86 -4.46
CA PHE A 179 -5.87 5.72 -3.75
C PHE A 179 -4.48 5.37 -4.31
N TRP A 180 -4.38 5.15 -5.61
CA TRP A 180 -3.13 4.68 -6.22
C TRP A 180 -2.01 5.73 -6.21
N VAL A 181 -2.35 7.01 -6.41
CA VAL A 181 -1.38 8.10 -6.25
C VAL A 181 -0.96 8.22 -4.78
N GLY A 182 -1.89 8.12 -3.83
CA GLY A 182 -1.57 8.07 -2.40
C GLY A 182 -0.61 6.95 -2.03
N VAL A 183 -0.81 5.75 -2.61
CA VAL A 183 0.11 4.60 -2.48
C VAL A 183 1.46 4.91 -3.14
N ALA A 184 1.47 5.48 -4.35
CA ALA A 184 2.70 5.81 -5.04
C ALA A 184 3.55 6.86 -4.30
N PHE A 185 2.91 7.77 -3.57
CA PHE A 185 3.61 8.71 -2.69
C PHE A 185 4.36 8.03 -1.54
N GLN A 186 4.15 6.74 -1.28
CA GLN A 186 4.96 5.96 -0.33
C GLN A 186 6.32 5.54 -0.90
N MET A 187 6.48 5.53 -2.23
CA MET A 187 7.71 5.09 -2.90
C MET A 187 8.98 5.78 -2.39
N PRO A 188 9.01 7.11 -2.17
CA PRO A 188 10.21 7.78 -1.66
C PRO A 188 10.58 7.34 -0.25
N LEU A 189 9.58 7.12 0.62
CA LEU A 189 9.82 6.64 1.98
C LEU A 189 10.31 5.19 1.99
N ILE A 190 9.73 4.33 1.15
CA ILE A 190 10.17 2.94 0.99
C ILE A 190 11.62 2.90 0.50
N ALA A 191 11.95 3.69 -0.52
CA ALA A 191 13.32 3.77 -1.05
C ALA A 191 14.32 4.28 -0.01
N PHE A 192 13.93 5.28 0.79
CA PHE A 192 14.74 5.79 1.90
C PHE A 192 15.03 4.70 2.94
N VAL A 193 13.99 3.98 3.40
CA VAL A 193 14.15 2.92 4.41
C VAL A 193 15.01 1.77 3.86
N LEU A 194 14.76 1.32 2.63
CA LEU A 194 15.54 0.24 2.01
C LEU A 194 17.00 0.63 1.76
N ALA A 195 17.26 1.90 1.45
CA ALA A 195 18.62 2.40 1.30
C ALA A 195 19.36 2.43 2.65
N LYS A 196 18.67 2.83 3.73
CA LYS A 196 19.20 2.81 5.09
C LYS A 196 19.52 1.39 5.57
N LEU A 197 18.69 0.41 5.23
CA LEU A 197 18.95 -1.01 5.51
C LEU A 197 20.03 -1.63 4.61
N ARG A 198 20.68 -0.84 3.74
CA ARG A 198 21.72 -1.26 2.78
C ARG A 198 21.26 -2.32 1.76
N ILE A 199 19.94 -2.56 1.68
CA ILE A 199 19.31 -3.44 0.69
C ILE A 199 19.37 -2.79 -0.69
N LEU A 200 19.19 -1.46 -0.73
CA LEU A 200 19.05 -0.69 -1.96
C LEU A 200 20.20 0.29 -2.16
N LYS A 201 20.85 0.26 -3.33
CA LYS A 201 21.88 1.25 -3.70
C LYS A 201 21.27 2.30 -4.63
N ALA A 202 21.41 3.58 -4.29
CA ALA A 202 20.93 4.68 -5.15
C ALA A 202 21.46 4.58 -6.60
N VAL A 203 22.71 4.13 -6.77
CA VAL A 203 23.32 3.89 -8.09
C VAL A 203 22.53 2.85 -8.90
N HIS A 204 22.02 1.78 -8.28
CA HIS A 204 21.22 0.77 -8.96
C HIS A 204 19.87 1.33 -9.43
N LEU A 205 19.23 2.20 -8.64
CA LEU A 205 18.00 2.85 -9.09
C LEU A 205 18.30 3.76 -10.27
N SER A 206 19.31 4.63 -10.15
CA SER A 206 19.65 5.56 -11.23
C SER A 206 20.01 4.87 -12.54
N SER A 207 20.66 3.69 -12.51
CA SER A 207 21.00 2.95 -13.74
C SER A 207 19.80 2.24 -14.36
N GLN A 208 18.74 1.96 -13.58
CA GLN A 208 17.53 1.25 -14.02
C GLN A 208 16.35 2.18 -14.36
N TRP A 209 16.62 3.47 -14.61
CA TRP A 209 15.57 4.45 -14.92
C TRP A 209 14.64 4.02 -16.09
N ARG A 210 15.17 3.30 -17.09
CA ARG A 210 14.37 2.77 -18.21
C ARG A 210 13.34 1.74 -17.75
N ILE A 211 13.74 0.85 -16.85
CA ILE A 211 12.84 -0.17 -16.27
C ILE A 211 11.78 0.52 -15.41
N ALA A 212 12.18 1.54 -14.64
CA ALA A 212 11.26 2.32 -13.82
C ALA A 212 10.20 3.04 -14.66
N ILE A 213 10.56 3.65 -15.78
CA ILE A 213 9.59 4.30 -16.68
C ILE A 213 8.60 3.28 -17.25
N VAL A 214 9.06 2.09 -17.65
CA VAL A 214 8.17 1.03 -18.13
C VAL A 214 7.24 0.55 -17.01
N ALA A 215 7.75 0.35 -15.79
CA ALA A 215 6.94 -0.02 -14.64
C ALA A 215 5.90 1.06 -14.29
N ILE A 216 6.28 2.34 -14.39
CA ILE A 216 5.38 3.49 -14.20
C ILE A 216 4.30 3.53 -15.29
N ALA A 217 4.66 3.24 -16.54
CA ALA A 217 3.69 3.17 -17.64
C ALA A 217 2.67 2.03 -17.43
N VAL A 218 3.14 0.84 -17.01
CA VAL A 218 2.28 -0.30 -16.69
C VAL A 218 1.38 0.01 -15.50
N ALA A 219 1.93 0.61 -14.44
CA ALA A 219 1.14 1.03 -13.29
C ALA A 219 0.08 2.06 -13.72
N ALA A 220 0.46 3.08 -14.51
CA ALA A 220 -0.48 4.07 -15.01
C ALA A 220 -1.61 3.44 -15.81
N ALA A 221 -1.30 2.50 -16.71
CA ALA A 221 -2.30 1.77 -17.50
C ALA A 221 -3.32 1.01 -16.65
N VAL A 222 -2.87 0.39 -15.55
CA VAL A 222 -3.75 -0.36 -14.63
C VAL A 222 -4.58 0.58 -13.75
N ILE A 223 -4.02 1.73 -13.38
CA ILE A 223 -4.65 2.71 -12.50
C ILE A 223 -5.73 3.51 -13.24
N THR A 224 -5.49 3.88 -14.51
CA THR A 224 -6.43 4.69 -15.29
C THR A 224 -7.53 3.81 -15.91
N PRO A 225 -8.80 3.88 -15.46
CA PRO A 225 -9.88 3.08 -16.02
C PRO A 225 -10.22 3.46 -17.47
N THR A 226 -9.88 4.68 -17.90
CA THR A 226 -10.14 5.19 -19.25
C THR A 226 -9.15 4.65 -20.30
N GLY A 227 -7.98 4.14 -19.88
CA GLY A 227 -6.96 3.61 -20.78
C GLY A 227 -6.45 4.59 -21.85
N ASP A 228 -6.68 5.90 -21.69
CA ASP A 228 -6.31 6.90 -22.69
C ASP A 228 -4.85 7.37 -22.50
N PRO A 229 -4.06 7.49 -23.58
CA PRO A 229 -2.63 7.82 -23.49
C PRO A 229 -2.33 9.16 -22.80
N ILE A 230 -3.28 10.09 -22.80
CA ILE A 230 -3.07 11.44 -22.27
C ILE A 230 -3.19 11.44 -20.74
N ASN A 231 -4.24 10.85 -20.18
CA ASN A 231 -4.33 10.67 -18.73
C ASN A 231 -3.29 9.70 -18.20
N MET A 232 -2.94 8.67 -18.97
CA MET A 232 -1.80 7.81 -18.64
C MET A 232 -0.51 8.65 -18.53
N GLY A 233 -0.22 9.50 -19.52
CA GLY A 233 0.93 10.41 -19.48
C GLY A 233 0.89 11.40 -18.31
N LEU A 234 -0.29 11.95 -18.03
CA LEU A 234 -0.53 12.87 -16.91
C LEU A 234 -0.26 12.21 -15.55
N LEU A 235 -0.52 10.91 -15.41
CA LEU A 235 -0.18 10.12 -14.22
C LEU A 235 1.28 9.66 -14.21
N MET A 236 1.86 9.31 -15.37
CA MET A 236 3.25 8.90 -15.47
C MET A 236 4.22 10.01 -15.03
N LEU A 237 3.90 11.28 -15.31
CA LEU A 237 4.74 12.43 -14.96
C LEU A 237 4.97 12.55 -13.44
N PRO A 238 3.96 12.66 -12.57
CA PRO A 238 4.17 12.74 -11.12
C PRO A 238 4.81 11.47 -10.57
N LEU A 239 4.48 10.28 -11.09
CA LEU A 239 5.14 9.04 -10.68
C LEU A 239 6.65 9.03 -11.01
N SER A 240 7.03 9.59 -12.16
CA SER A 240 8.43 9.73 -12.55
C SER A 240 9.17 10.72 -11.65
N VAL A 241 8.51 11.80 -11.25
CA VAL A 241 9.06 12.76 -10.26
C VAL A 241 9.25 12.09 -8.90
N LEU A 242 8.27 11.32 -8.42
CA LEU A 242 8.39 10.55 -7.17
C LEU A 242 9.52 9.54 -7.24
N TYR A 243 9.73 8.90 -8.39
CA TYR A 243 10.87 8.00 -8.59
C TYR A 243 12.21 8.75 -8.50
N GLY A 244 12.33 9.92 -9.12
CA GLY A 244 13.51 10.79 -8.97
C GLY A 244 13.75 11.20 -7.51
N LEU A 245 12.70 11.60 -6.79
CA LEU A 245 12.76 11.90 -5.35
C LEU A 245 13.20 10.67 -4.54
N SER A 246 12.75 9.49 -4.91
CA SER A 246 13.15 8.22 -4.26
C SER A 246 14.66 7.98 -4.40
N ILE A 247 15.25 8.25 -5.56
CA ILE A 247 16.70 8.16 -5.79
C ILE A 247 17.44 9.16 -4.91
N LEU A 248 16.96 10.41 -4.85
CA LEU A 248 17.57 11.48 -4.06
C LEU A 248 17.59 11.14 -2.57
N LEU A 249 16.46 10.66 -2.03
CA LEU A 249 16.36 10.25 -0.63
C LEU A 249 17.23 9.03 -0.33
N ALA A 250 17.28 8.06 -1.24
CA ALA A 250 18.17 6.89 -1.10
C ALA A 250 19.65 7.30 -1.07
N TRP A 251 20.05 8.32 -1.83
CA TRP A 251 21.40 8.85 -1.80
C TRP A 251 21.71 9.58 -0.49
N LEU A 252 20.80 10.43 -0.01
CA LEU A 252 20.96 11.17 1.24
C LEU A 252 21.05 10.23 2.46
N ALA A 253 20.22 9.19 2.50
CA ALA A 253 20.21 8.20 3.57
C ALA A 253 21.59 7.55 3.78
N ARG A 254 22.30 7.28 2.69
CA ARG A 254 23.59 6.58 2.73
C ARG A 254 24.78 7.50 3.06
N ARG A 255 24.65 8.80 2.81
CA ARG A 255 25.70 9.79 3.12
C ARG A 255 25.85 10.01 4.64
N ASN A 256 24.74 9.98 5.37
CA ASN A 256 24.69 10.29 6.80
C ASN A 256 25.28 9.19 7.72
N GLU A 257 25.79 8.08 7.18
CA GLU A 257 26.39 6.97 7.96
C GLU A 257 27.91 6.82 7.71
N THR A 258 28.50 7.69 6.89
CA THR A 258 29.95 7.71 6.60
C THR A 258 30.74 8.73 7.43
N ASP A 259 30.09 9.39 8.39
CA ASP A 259 30.70 10.24 9.43
C ASP A 259 30.52 9.59 10.81
#